data_AF-A0A485B1F8-F1
#
_entry.id   AF-A0A485B1F8-F1
#
_cell.length_a   1.000
_cell.length_b   1.000
_cell.length_c   1.000
_cell.angle_alpha   90.00
_cell.angle_beta   90.00
_cell.angle_gamma   90.00
#
_symmetry.space_group_name_H-M   'P 1'
#
loop_
_entity.id
_entity.type
_entity.pdbx_description
1 polymer ?
#
loop_
_entity_poly.entity_id
_entity_poly.type
_entity_poly.pdbx_seq_one_letter_code
_entity_poly.pdbx_strand_id
1 'polypeptide(L)'
;MNVGLRFMVLDEPQSGSKIPDWLIAKGIKGQWVANGKTFVPDLSDPVFVAYVQKLLNALGARYDGNPELAFVDIGIVGSWGEWHNSNFTDVQPLLEKYTPEQLNRYVDMHFSSFPKTPKIMLISGGGSLAYASQKGAGWRADCWGDWHNFTPEWSHMRDDYPQRLAAAQAAYSGLQTRWQQAPVSLEICGYMHEWQSVQHYTRQEVQATFDWALQQHASTLNLKSRPIPEEYRDIVDRALLRIGYRFRVSQLQLESSVPPGLPLTVDATWHNDGVAPVYLPYQVQWRVVNALGEVVARKTTQDDIRQWLPGSYQSQFTLALPATLTSGKYQLEVALTNDQGTPRIRLAKRRWKCRGMVSDGFI
;
A
#
# COMPACT_ATOMS: atom_id res chain seq x y z
N MET A 1 2.99 12.59 2.03
CA MET A 1 1.92 11.60 1.81
C MET A 1 2.31 10.86 0.55
N ASN A 2 2.35 9.53 0.58
CA ASN A 2 2.64 8.74 -0.62
C ASN A 2 1.38 8.55 -1.47
N VAL A 3 1.54 8.26 -2.75
CA VAL A 3 0.45 8.03 -3.70
C VAL A 3 0.57 6.66 -4.38
N GLY A 4 -0.57 6.04 -4.69
CA GLY A 4 -0.67 4.89 -5.57
C GLY A 4 -0.99 5.33 -7.00
N LEU A 5 -0.44 4.65 -8.00
CA LEU A 5 -0.65 5.00 -9.41
C LEU A 5 -1.25 3.83 -10.18
N ARG A 6 -2.39 4.06 -10.87
CA ARG A 6 -3.02 3.12 -11.78
C ARG A 6 -3.18 3.77 -13.15
N PHE A 7 -2.97 2.98 -14.21
CA PHE A 7 -3.29 3.37 -15.58
C PHE A 7 -4.41 2.49 -16.10
N MET A 8 -5.34 3.08 -16.84
CA MET A 8 -6.50 2.39 -17.41
C MET A 8 -6.72 2.82 -18.85
N VAL A 9 -7.23 1.91 -19.67
CA VAL A 9 -7.60 2.14 -21.08
C VAL A 9 -9.09 1.92 -21.33
N LEU A 10 -9.82 1.57 -20.28
CA LEU A 10 -11.25 1.30 -20.30
C LEU A 10 -11.87 1.78 -18.99
N ASP A 11 -13.11 2.24 -19.08
CA ASP A 11 -13.93 2.82 -18.00
C ASP A 11 -15.37 2.27 -18.21
N GLU A 12 -16.42 3.06 -18.04
CA GLU A 12 -17.80 2.64 -18.30
C GLU A 12 -18.14 2.50 -19.80
N PRO A 13 -19.10 1.63 -20.18
CA PRO A 13 -19.52 1.46 -21.57
C PRO A 13 -19.95 2.75 -22.27
N GLN A 14 -20.57 3.66 -21.52
CA GLN A 14 -21.09 4.92 -22.06
C GLN A 14 -20.13 6.10 -21.90
N SER A 15 -18.91 5.89 -21.39
CA SER A 15 -17.98 6.98 -21.06
C SER A 15 -17.05 7.40 -22.21
N GLY A 16 -17.14 6.73 -23.35
CA GLY A 16 -16.25 6.94 -24.50
C GLY A 16 -14.91 6.22 -24.36
N SER A 17 -14.24 6.03 -25.50
CA SER A 17 -12.90 5.39 -25.55
C SER A 17 -11.88 6.14 -24.70
N LYS A 18 -11.13 5.41 -23.85
CA LYS A 18 -9.97 5.96 -23.11
C LYS A 18 -8.64 5.67 -23.81
N ILE A 19 -8.71 5.00 -24.95
CA ILE A 19 -7.57 4.82 -25.86
C ILE A 19 -7.50 6.02 -26.80
N PRO A 20 -6.31 6.57 -27.06
CA PRO A 20 -6.16 7.66 -28.02
C PRO A 20 -6.65 7.29 -29.43
N ASP A 21 -7.40 8.19 -30.06
CA ASP A 21 -8.00 7.99 -31.40
C ASP A 21 -6.96 7.59 -32.45
N TRP A 22 -5.75 8.15 -32.39
CA TRP A 22 -4.69 7.82 -33.34
C TRP A 22 -4.25 6.35 -33.26
N LEU A 23 -4.39 5.71 -32.09
CA LEU A 23 -4.04 4.30 -31.91
C LEU A 23 -5.16 3.42 -32.45
N ILE A 24 -6.42 3.82 -32.28
CA ILE A 24 -7.58 3.17 -32.91
C ILE A 24 -7.46 3.27 -34.44
N ALA A 25 -7.17 4.47 -34.97
CA ALA A 25 -6.96 4.72 -36.40
C ALA A 25 -5.76 3.97 -37.00
N LYS A 26 -4.82 3.51 -36.15
CA LYS A 26 -3.70 2.65 -36.57
C LYS A 26 -4.13 1.20 -36.84
N GLY A 27 -5.39 0.85 -36.55
CA GLY A 27 -5.98 -0.45 -36.87
C GLY A 27 -5.75 -1.52 -35.80
N ILE A 28 -5.61 -1.14 -34.52
CA ILE A 28 -5.61 -2.13 -33.43
C ILE A 28 -6.93 -2.91 -33.44
N LYS A 29 -6.87 -4.21 -33.12
CA LYS A 29 -8.08 -5.03 -32.98
C LYS A 29 -8.83 -4.68 -31.69
N GLY A 30 -10.14 -4.88 -31.72
CA GLY A 30 -11.03 -4.63 -30.59
C GLY A 30 -12.50 -4.69 -31.01
N GLN A 31 -13.36 -4.23 -30.11
CA GLN A 31 -14.81 -4.23 -30.29
C GLN A 31 -15.35 -2.84 -29.97
N TRP A 32 -16.17 -2.31 -30.87
CA TRP A 32 -17.01 -1.15 -30.56
C TRP A 32 -18.27 -1.59 -29.83
N VAL A 33 -18.55 -0.95 -28.70
CA VAL A 33 -19.73 -1.21 -27.86
C VAL A 33 -20.51 0.09 -27.65
N ALA A 34 -21.66 0.00 -26.98
CA ALA A 34 -22.49 1.16 -26.68
C ALA A 34 -22.82 1.99 -27.94
N ASN A 35 -23.26 1.31 -29.00
CA ASN A 35 -23.56 1.91 -30.31
C ASN A 35 -22.40 2.71 -30.92
N GLY A 36 -21.17 2.19 -30.81
CA GLY A 36 -19.98 2.83 -31.39
C GLY A 36 -19.35 3.90 -30.52
N LYS A 37 -19.80 4.04 -29.26
CA LYS A 37 -19.31 5.09 -28.36
C LYS A 37 -17.96 4.76 -27.73
N THR A 38 -17.76 3.51 -27.37
CA THR A 38 -16.56 3.06 -26.64
C THR A 38 -15.90 1.92 -27.38
N PHE A 39 -14.58 2.02 -27.57
CA PHE A 39 -13.75 0.98 -28.14
C PHE A 39 -13.07 0.17 -27.04
N VAL A 40 -13.35 -1.13 -27.00
CA VAL A 40 -12.73 -2.10 -26.09
C VAL A 40 -11.57 -2.78 -26.84
N PRO A 41 -10.31 -2.58 -26.43
CA PRO A 41 -9.17 -3.16 -27.15
C PRO A 41 -9.13 -4.68 -27.00
N ASP A 42 -8.65 -5.35 -28.04
CA ASP A 42 -8.18 -6.73 -27.91
C ASP A 42 -6.83 -6.72 -27.16
N LEU A 43 -6.81 -7.29 -25.96
CA LEU A 43 -5.62 -7.34 -25.11
C LEU A 43 -4.53 -8.29 -25.67
N SER A 44 -4.84 -9.03 -26.72
CA SER A 44 -3.88 -9.84 -27.47
C SER A 44 -3.35 -9.18 -28.75
N ASP A 45 -3.88 -8.02 -29.14
CA ASP A 45 -3.41 -7.31 -30.32
C ASP A 45 -1.93 -6.86 -30.16
N PRO A 46 -1.03 -7.26 -31.06
CA PRO A 46 0.40 -7.01 -30.90
C PRO A 46 0.76 -5.52 -30.97
N VAL A 47 -0.01 -4.72 -31.72
CA VAL A 47 0.22 -3.27 -31.83
C VAL A 47 -0.21 -2.61 -30.53
N PHE A 48 -1.40 -2.94 -30.00
CA PHE A 48 -1.87 -2.45 -28.71
C PHE A 48 -0.87 -2.79 -27.58
N VAL A 49 -0.46 -4.06 -27.49
CA VAL A 49 0.52 -4.56 -26.52
C VAL A 49 1.85 -3.79 -26.60
N ALA A 50 2.36 -3.53 -27.82
CA ALA A 50 3.59 -2.77 -28.00
C ALA A 50 3.48 -1.32 -27.50
N TYR A 51 2.33 -0.66 -27.70
CA TYR A 51 2.11 0.70 -27.21
C TYR A 51 1.88 0.75 -25.70
N VAL A 52 1.26 -0.27 -25.09
CA VAL A 52 1.18 -0.41 -23.63
C VAL A 52 2.58 -0.55 -23.04
N GLN A 53 3.45 -1.41 -23.59
CA GLN A 53 4.84 -1.51 -23.14
C GLN A 53 5.59 -0.18 -23.31
N LYS A 54 5.39 0.54 -24.42
CA LYS A 54 6.01 1.85 -24.65
C LYS A 54 5.57 2.88 -23.61
N LEU A 55 4.28 2.91 -23.28
CA LEU A 55 3.72 3.76 -22.24
C LEU A 55 4.33 3.43 -20.87
N LEU A 56 4.30 2.16 -20.48
CA LEU A 56 4.85 1.70 -19.19
C LEU A 56 6.35 1.97 -19.09
N ASN A 57 7.12 1.76 -20.15
CA ASN A 57 8.55 2.09 -20.19
C ASN A 57 8.80 3.58 -19.97
N ALA A 58 8.03 4.46 -20.61
CA ALA A 58 8.18 5.90 -20.45
C ALA A 58 7.84 6.35 -19.02
N LEU A 59 6.81 5.77 -18.43
CA LEU A 59 6.40 6.05 -17.04
C LEU A 59 7.41 5.49 -16.05
N GLY A 60 7.91 4.26 -16.27
CA GLY A 60 8.95 3.61 -15.49
C GLY A 60 10.24 4.42 -15.49
N ALA A 61 10.72 4.84 -16.66
CA ALA A 61 11.89 5.69 -16.80
C ALA A 61 11.77 7.02 -16.03
N ARG A 62 10.54 7.52 -15.85
CA ARG A 62 10.28 8.78 -15.13
C ARG A 62 10.03 8.59 -13.63
N TYR A 63 9.38 7.51 -13.21
CA TYR A 63 8.79 7.38 -11.88
C TYR A 63 9.22 6.14 -11.10
N ASP A 64 9.89 5.15 -11.70
CA ASP A 64 10.38 3.98 -10.94
C ASP A 64 11.36 4.39 -9.84
N GLY A 65 11.18 3.83 -8.65
CA GLY A 65 11.95 4.16 -7.45
C GLY A 65 11.65 5.54 -6.86
N ASN A 66 10.67 6.29 -7.38
CA ASN A 66 10.27 7.56 -6.78
C ASN A 66 9.75 7.33 -5.35
N PRO A 67 10.34 7.97 -4.32
CA PRO A 67 9.99 7.75 -2.92
C PRO A 67 8.56 8.20 -2.55
N GLU A 68 7.89 8.96 -3.41
CA GLU A 68 6.49 9.36 -3.25
C GLU A 68 5.50 8.30 -3.72
N LEU A 69 5.93 7.33 -4.55
CA LEU A 69 5.06 6.23 -4.97
C LEU A 69 5.03 5.13 -3.92
N ALA A 70 3.87 4.92 -3.30
CA ALA A 70 3.64 3.77 -2.41
C ALA A 70 3.65 2.45 -3.19
N PHE A 71 3.04 2.46 -4.38
CA PHE A 71 2.97 1.33 -5.29
C PHE A 71 2.50 1.77 -6.69
N VAL A 72 2.73 0.92 -7.68
CA VAL A 72 2.06 0.95 -8.99
C VAL A 72 1.07 -0.20 -9.04
N ASP A 73 -0.17 0.10 -9.41
CA ASP A 73 -1.16 -0.92 -9.68
C ASP A 73 -0.90 -1.58 -11.05
N ILE A 74 -0.94 -2.91 -11.09
CA ILE A 74 -0.86 -3.67 -12.33
C ILE A 74 -2.21 -3.55 -13.04
N GLY A 75 -2.43 -2.42 -13.71
CA GLY A 75 -3.68 -2.04 -14.37
C GLY A 75 -3.68 -2.33 -15.87
N ILE A 76 -4.30 -1.44 -16.65
CA ILE A 76 -4.57 -1.54 -18.11
C ILE A 76 -5.58 -2.63 -18.48
N VAL A 77 -5.52 -3.78 -17.82
CA VAL A 77 -6.36 -4.93 -18.11
C VAL A 77 -7.75 -4.72 -17.53
N GLY A 78 -8.78 -4.79 -18.37
CA GLY A 78 -10.18 -4.67 -17.97
C GLY A 78 -10.62 -3.25 -17.67
N SER A 79 -11.89 -3.13 -17.29
CA SER A 79 -12.54 -1.87 -16.93
C SER A 79 -11.88 -1.28 -15.70
N TRP A 80 -11.59 0.02 -15.70
CA TRP A 80 -10.88 0.72 -14.63
C TRP A 80 -9.49 0.15 -14.28
N GLY A 81 -8.92 -0.73 -15.13
CA GLY A 81 -7.72 -1.50 -14.81
C GLY A 81 -7.94 -2.59 -13.75
N GLU A 82 -9.18 -3.09 -13.62
CA GLU A 82 -9.63 -4.00 -12.57
C GLU A 82 -9.80 -5.45 -13.05
N TRP A 83 -9.18 -5.85 -14.16
CA TRP A 83 -9.10 -7.26 -14.55
C TRP A 83 -10.46 -7.97 -14.73
N HIS A 84 -11.54 -7.21 -14.89
CA HIS A 84 -12.87 -7.67 -15.27
C HIS A 84 -13.56 -6.66 -16.17
N ASN A 85 -14.65 -7.08 -16.81
CA ASN A 85 -15.53 -6.24 -17.63
C ASN A 85 -17.00 -6.45 -17.26
N SER A 86 -17.29 -6.72 -15.99
CA SER A 86 -18.65 -7.00 -15.48
C SER A 86 -19.67 -5.89 -15.77
N ASN A 87 -19.21 -4.67 -16.00
CA ASN A 87 -20.01 -3.52 -16.40
C ASN A 87 -20.37 -3.50 -17.90
N PHE A 88 -19.79 -4.39 -18.73
CA PHE A 88 -20.09 -4.53 -20.15
C PHE A 88 -20.92 -5.79 -20.40
N THR A 89 -22.18 -5.63 -20.82
CA THR A 89 -23.07 -6.76 -21.17
C THR A 89 -22.66 -7.45 -22.46
N ASP A 90 -22.11 -6.69 -23.41
CA ASP A 90 -21.86 -7.14 -24.78
C ASP A 90 -20.41 -7.59 -24.99
N VAL A 91 -19.63 -7.68 -23.91
CA VAL A 91 -18.23 -8.10 -23.91
C VAL A 91 -18.14 -9.40 -23.12
N GLN A 92 -17.56 -10.43 -23.73
CA GLN A 92 -17.26 -11.68 -23.03
C GLN A 92 -16.46 -11.41 -21.74
N PRO A 93 -16.76 -12.12 -20.62
CA PRO A 93 -15.99 -12.02 -19.40
C PRO A 93 -14.49 -12.19 -19.63
N LEU A 94 -13.69 -11.31 -19.01
CA LEU A 94 -12.27 -11.15 -19.33
C LEU A 94 -11.48 -12.46 -19.19
N LEU A 95 -11.71 -13.21 -18.11
CA LEU A 95 -11.00 -14.46 -17.82
C LEU A 95 -11.49 -15.66 -18.66
N GLU A 96 -12.63 -15.53 -19.36
CA GLU A 96 -13.09 -16.52 -20.34
C GLU A 96 -12.53 -16.23 -21.73
N LYS A 97 -12.29 -14.95 -22.04
CA LYS A 97 -11.79 -14.49 -23.33
C LYS A 97 -10.28 -14.70 -23.50
N TYR A 98 -9.50 -14.54 -22.43
CA TYR A 98 -8.03 -14.56 -22.49
C TYR A 98 -7.44 -15.63 -21.58
N THR A 99 -6.37 -16.28 -22.04
CA THR A 99 -5.62 -17.22 -21.21
C THR A 99 -4.75 -16.48 -20.18
N PRO A 100 -4.38 -17.13 -19.05
CA PRO A 100 -3.44 -16.55 -18.10
C PRO A 100 -2.12 -16.09 -18.74
N GLU A 101 -1.58 -16.80 -19.73
CA GLU A 101 -0.34 -16.42 -20.43
C GLU A 101 -0.52 -15.12 -21.22
N GLN A 102 -1.68 -14.94 -21.86
CA GLN A 102 -1.99 -13.70 -22.57
C GLN A 102 -2.10 -12.51 -21.61
N LEU A 103 -2.59 -12.71 -20.39
CA LEU A 103 -2.73 -11.65 -19.41
C LEU A 103 -1.43 -11.40 -18.60
N ASN A 104 -0.66 -12.45 -18.32
CA ASN A 104 0.61 -12.37 -17.56
C ASN A 104 1.64 -11.48 -18.24
N ARG A 105 1.58 -11.29 -19.57
CA ARG A 105 2.42 -10.29 -20.26
C ARG A 105 2.28 -8.90 -19.66
N TYR A 106 1.09 -8.50 -19.22
CA TYR A 106 0.87 -7.18 -18.62
C TYR A 106 1.50 -7.11 -17.23
N VAL A 107 1.49 -8.21 -16.47
CA VAL A 107 2.27 -8.32 -15.23
C VAL A 107 3.75 -8.11 -15.52
N ASP A 108 4.30 -8.81 -16.51
CA ASP A 108 5.72 -8.70 -16.91
C ASP A 108 6.12 -7.30 -17.35
N MET A 109 5.24 -6.61 -18.09
CA MET A 109 5.45 -5.22 -18.52
C MET A 109 5.58 -4.28 -17.32
N HIS A 110 4.74 -4.45 -16.28
CA HIS A 110 4.84 -3.62 -15.07
C HIS A 110 6.11 -3.94 -14.28
N PHE A 111 6.51 -5.21 -14.16
CA PHE A 111 7.75 -5.61 -13.48
C PHE A 111 9.03 -5.14 -14.20
N SER A 112 9.05 -5.23 -15.53
CA SER A 112 10.19 -4.74 -16.33
C SER A 112 10.29 -3.22 -16.34
N SER A 113 9.16 -2.51 -16.38
CA SER A 113 9.15 -1.05 -16.43
C SER A 113 9.40 -0.39 -15.07
N PHE A 114 8.98 -1.04 -13.98
CA PHE A 114 9.11 -0.51 -12.61
C PHE A 114 9.87 -1.46 -11.70
N PRO A 115 11.15 -1.78 -11.93
CA PRO A 115 11.86 -2.79 -11.14
C PRO A 115 11.99 -2.45 -9.64
N LYS A 116 11.92 -1.17 -9.24
CA LYS A 116 12.14 -0.74 -7.85
C LYS A 116 10.84 -0.44 -7.09
N THR A 117 9.82 0.08 -7.76
CA THR A 117 8.58 0.49 -7.08
C THR A 117 7.72 -0.74 -6.72
N PRO A 118 7.15 -0.80 -5.50
CA PRO A 118 6.20 -1.85 -5.12
C PRO A 118 5.04 -1.94 -6.10
N LYS A 119 4.45 -3.12 -6.25
CA LYS A 119 3.31 -3.36 -7.14
C LYS A 119 2.19 -4.03 -6.39
N ILE A 120 0.96 -3.74 -6.80
CA ILE A 120 -0.23 -4.44 -6.34
C ILE A 120 -1.07 -4.87 -7.53
N MET A 121 -1.85 -5.92 -7.35
CA MET A 121 -2.76 -6.44 -8.37
C MET A 121 -4.13 -6.72 -7.79
N LEU A 122 -5.18 -6.48 -8.56
CA LEU A 122 -6.53 -6.78 -8.09
C LEU A 122 -6.75 -8.28 -7.90
N ILE A 123 -7.43 -8.62 -6.81
CA ILE A 123 -7.87 -9.95 -6.42
C ILE A 123 -8.66 -10.68 -7.54
N SER A 124 -9.35 -9.95 -8.41
CA SER A 124 -10.16 -10.49 -9.50
C SER A 124 -9.34 -11.00 -10.69
N GLY A 125 -8.02 -10.83 -10.70
CA GLY A 125 -7.15 -11.22 -11.81
C GLY A 125 -6.92 -12.72 -12.02
N GLY A 126 -7.65 -13.59 -11.31
CA GLY A 126 -7.61 -15.04 -11.49
C GLY A 126 -6.20 -15.61 -11.34
N GLY A 127 -5.78 -16.50 -12.26
CA GLY A 127 -4.44 -17.08 -12.24
C GLY A 127 -3.30 -16.05 -12.32
N SER A 128 -3.55 -14.89 -12.91
CA SER A 128 -2.56 -13.81 -12.99
C SER A 128 -2.29 -13.15 -11.64
N LEU A 129 -3.22 -13.21 -10.68
CA LEU A 129 -2.97 -12.74 -9.30
C LEU A 129 -1.85 -13.55 -8.65
N ALA A 130 -1.97 -14.88 -8.71
CA ALA A 130 -0.95 -15.78 -8.17
C ALA A 130 0.41 -15.56 -8.86
N TYR A 131 0.40 -15.40 -10.18
CA TYR A 131 1.60 -15.10 -10.96
C TYR A 131 2.26 -13.78 -10.54
N ALA A 132 1.49 -12.69 -10.43
CA ALA A 132 2.01 -11.40 -9.99
C ALA A 132 2.55 -11.45 -8.56
N SER A 133 1.85 -12.13 -7.64
CA SER A 133 2.33 -12.33 -6.27
C SER A 133 3.62 -13.13 -6.21
N GLN A 134 3.76 -14.19 -7.02
CA GLN A 134 5.00 -14.96 -7.13
C GLN A 134 6.17 -14.09 -7.60
N LYS A 135 5.92 -13.11 -8.48
CA LYS A 135 6.92 -12.12 -8.93
C LYS A 135 7.20 -11.01 -7.93
N GLY A 136 6.43 -10.92 -6.85
CA GLY A 136 6.64 -10.00 -5.76
C GLY A 136 5.58 -8.92 -5.60
N ALA A 137 4.48 -8.97 -6.34
CA ALA A 137 3.39 -8.01 -6.16
C ALA A 137 2.63 -8.31 -4.87
N GLY A 138 2.11 -7.27 -4.23
CA GLY A 138 1.04 -7.38 -3.27
C GLY A 138 -0.30 -7.51 -4.00
N TRP A 139 -1.39 -7.40 -3.27
CA TRP A 139 -2.72 -7.50 -3.87
C TRP A 139 -3.65 -6.42 -3.34
N ARG A 140 -4.74 -6.20 -4.07
CA ARG A 140 -5.80 -5.29 -3.65
C ARG A 140 -7.17 -5.85 -3.91
N ALA A 141 -8.16 -5.34 -3.19
CA ALA A 141 -9.56 -5.63 -3.43
C ALA A 141 -10.36 -4.33 -3.45
N ASP A 142 -11.16 -4.19 -4.51
CA ASP A 142 -12.10 -3.09 -4.71
C ASP A 142 -13.49 -3.60 -4.34
N CYS A 143 -14.36 -2.72 -3.87
CA CYS A 143 -15.64 -3.09 -3.23
C CYS A 143 -15.52 -3.84 -1.88
N TRP A 144 -14.44 -3.63 -1.13
CA TRP A 144 -14.30 -4.15 0.24
C TRP A 144 -15.42 -3.62 1.14
N GLY A 145 -15.98 -4.50 1.97
CA GLY A 145 -17.13 -4.19 2.82
C GLY A 145 -18.50 -4.35 2.14
N ASP A 146 -18.54 -4.82 0.90
CA ASP A 146 -19.78 -5.27 0.29
C ASP A 146 -20.28 -6.58 0.94
N TRP A 147 -21.41 -6.49 1.66
CA TRP A 147 -22.15 -7.63 2.20
C TRP A 147 -23.45 -7.94 1.44
N HIS A 148 -23.93 -7.01 0.60
CA HIS A 148 -25.12 -7.12 -0.26
C HIS A 148 -25.43 -5.78 -0.99
N ASN A 149 -24.39 -5.10 -1.49
CA ASN A 149 -24.46 -3.81 -2.18
C ASN A 149 -25.13 -3.92 -3.54
N PHE A 150 -24.92 -5.06 -4.23
CA PHE A 150 -25.42 -5.28 -5.59
C PHE A 150 -26.70 -6.11 -5.61
N THR A 151 -26.77 -7.18 -4.80
CA THR A 151 -27.97 -7.98 -4.62
C THR A 151 -28.08 -8.46 -3.16
N PRO A 152 -29.27 -8.81 -2.67
CA PRO A 152 -29.43 -9.37 -1.32
C PRO A 152 -28.74 -10.73 -1.13
N GLU A 153 -28.66 -11.55 -2.19
CA GLU A 153 -28.20 -12.94 -2.11
C GLU A 153 -26.71 -13.13 -2.45
N TRP A 154 -26.00 -12.09 -2.90
CA TRP A 154 -24.60 -12.19 -3.28
C TRP A 154 -23.77 -10.99 -2.81
N SER A 155 -22.54 -11.23 -2.38
CA SER A 155 -21.60 -10.16 -2.03
C SER A 155 -20.14 -10.53 -2.20
N HIS A 156 -19.27 -9.53 -2.34
CA HIS A 156 -17.84 -9.76 -2.43
C HIS A 156 -17.28 -10.42 -1.15
N MET A 157 -17.68 -9.95 0.03
CA MET A 157 -17.12 -10.43 1.30
C MET A 157 -17.43 -11.90 1.60
N ARG A 158 -18.62 -12.37 1.21
CA ARG A 158 -19.08 -13.75 1.47
C ARG A 158 -18.80 -14.69 0.30
N ASP A 159 -19.13 -14.27 -0.92
CA ASP A 159 -19.31 -15.19 -2.03
C ASP A 159 -18.15 -15.15 -3.04
N ASP A 160 -17.29 -14.14 -3.00
CA ASP A 160 -16.24 -13.93 -4.00
C ASP A 160 -14.82 -13.95 -3.42
N TYR A 161 -14.49 -13.05 -2.50
CA TYR A 161 -13.12 -12.91 -1.98
C TYR A 161 -12.56 -14.18 -1.35
N PRO A 162 -13.30 -14.94 -0.49
CA PRO A 162 -12.76 -16.16 0.08
C PRO A 162 -12.35 -17.18 -0.98
N GLN A 163 -13.15 -17.32 -2.05
CA GLN A 163 -12.88 -18.26 -3.14
C GLN A 163 -11.68 -17.82 -3.98
N ARG A 164 -11.59 -16.52 -4.31
CA ARG A 164 -10.46 -15.98 -5.08
C ARG A 164 -9.14 -16.10 -4.32
N LEU A 165 -9.12 -15.77 -3.02
CA LEU A 165 -7.93 -15.94 -2.19
C LEU A 165 -7.53 -17.41 -2.07
N ALA A 166 -8.51 -18.32 -1.88
CA ALA A 166 -8.24 -19.74 -1.83
C ALA A 166 -7.66 -20.28 -3.14
N ALA A 167 -8.22 -19.89 -4.29
CA ALA A 167 -7.73 -20.29 -5.61
C ALA A 167 -6.32 -19.76 -5.87
N ALA A 168 -6.05 -18.49 -5.55
CA ALA A 168 -4.72 -17.91 -5.73
C ALA A 168 -3.69 -18.52 -4.75
N GLN A 169 -4.08 -18.85 -3.51
CA GLN A 169 -3.24 -19.56 -2.55
C GLN A 169 -2.93 -20.99 -3.02
N ALA A 170 -3.89 -21.67 -3.64
CA ALA A 170 -3.68 -22.99 -4.22
C ALA A 170 -2.70 -22.93 -5.41
N ALA A 171 -2.78 -21.88 -6.24
CA ALA A 171 -1.85 -21.66 -7.36
C ALA A 171 -0.45 -21.19 -6.91
N TYR A 172 -0.36 -20.40 -5.83
CA TYR A 172 0.90 -19.96 -5.24
C TYR A 172 0.81 -19.94 -3.70
N SER A 173 1.49 -20.90 -3.07
CA SER A 173 1.44 -21.10 -1.61
C SER A 173 1.99 -19.93 -0.78
N GLY A 174 2.72 -19.01 -1.40
CA GLY A 174 3.25 -17.80 -0.75
C GLY A 174 2.27 -16.61 -0.71
N LEU A 175 1.04 -16.74 -1.21
CA LEU A 175 0.07 -15.64 -1.22
C LEU A 175 -0.24 -15.15 0.21
N GLN A 176 -0.51 -16.07 1.14
CA GLN A 176 -0.85 -15.75 2.54
C GLN A 176 0.25 -15.01 3.31
N THR A 177 1.52 -15.17 2.94
CA THR A 177 2.64 -14.47 3.57
C THR A 177 3.14 -13.30 2.73
N ARG A 178 2.53 -13.04 1.56
CA ARG A 178 2.98 -11.99 0.64
C ARG A 178 2.93 -10.60 1.27
N TRP A 179 1.98 -10.35 2.16
CA TRP A 179 1.88 -9.09 2.93
C TRP A 179 3.17 -8.75 3.69
N GLN A 180 4.03 -9.71 4.01
CA GLN A 180 5.30 -9.45 4.69
C GLN A 180 6.30 -8.70 3.80
N GLN A 181 6.10 -8.69 2.48
CA GLN A 181 7.03 -8.10 1.52
C GLN A 181 6.37 -7.18 0.49
N ALA A 182 5.04 -7.20 0.35
CA ALA A 182 4.32 -6.30 -0.53
C ALA A 182 2.94 -5.93 0.03
N PRO A 183 2.40 -4.75 -0.27
CA PRO A 183 1.21 -4.23 0.40
C PRO A 183 -0.09 -4.95 0.04
N VAL A 184 -1.02 -4.97 0.99
CA VAL A 184 -2.44 -5.27 0.76
C VAL A 184 -3.23 -3.96 0.80
N SER A 185 -3.92 -3.60 -0.28
CA SER A 185 -4.69 -2.35 -0.34
C SER A 185 -6.18 -2.62 -0.54
N LEU A 186 -7.05 -1.96 0.21
CA LEU A 186 -8.51 -2.19 0.11
C LEU A 186 -9.23 -0.89 -0.23
N GLU A 187 -10.26 -0.96 -1.06
CA GLU A 187 -11.12 0.16 -1.43
C GLU A 187 -12.59 -0.19 -1.17
N ILE A 188 -13.32 0.70 -0.49
CA ILE A 188 -14.69 0.39 -0.04
C ILE A 188 -15.69 0.32 -1.20
N CYS A 189 -16.70 -0.54 -1.08
CA CYS A 189 -17.87 -0.48 -1.96
C CYS A 189 -18.75 0.72 -1.59
N GLY A 190 -19.24 1.48 -2.58
CA GLY A 190 -20.08 2.67 -2.31
C GLY A 190 -19.39 3.64 -1.34
N TYR A 191 -20.17 4.21 -0.40
CA TYR A 191 -19.67 5.00 0.73
C TYR A 191 -20.23 4.49 2.05
N MET A 192 -19.52 4.71 3.17
CA MET A 192 -20.01 4.30 4.50
C MET A 192 -21.34 4.95 4.91
N HIS A 193 -21.67 6.14 4.39
CA HIS A 193 -23.00 6.71 4.59
C HIS A 193 -24.09 5.88 3.90
N GLU A 194 -23.83 5.35 2.70
CA GLU A 194 -24.76 4.45 2.01
C GLU A 194 -24.87 3.13 2.75
N TRP A 195 -23.77 2.62 3.33
CA TRP A 195 -23.80 1.43 4.17
C TRP A 195 -24.86 1.54 5.27
N GLN A 196 -24.98 2.72 5.90
CA GLN A 196 -26.01 3.02 6.89
C GLN A 196 -27.40 3.25 6.23
N SER A 197 -27.48 4.14 5.24
CA SER A 197 -28.76 4.70 4.78
C SER A 197 -29.45 3.92 3.67
N VAL A 198 -28.70 3.15 2.88
CA VAL A 198 -29.18 2.40 1.72
C VAL A 198 -29.06 0.90 1.95
N GLN A 199 -27.86 0.44 2.29
CA GLN A 199 -27.65 -0.98 2.54
C GLN A 199 -28.10 -1.39 3.95
N HIS A 200 -28.23 -0.46 4.91
CA HIS A 200 -28.62 -0.78 6.29
C HIS A 200 -27.72 -1.82 6.96
N TYR A 201 -26.41 -1.80 6.68
CA TYR A 201 -25.43 -2.67 7.31
C TYR A 201 -25.45 -2.49 8.82
N THR A 202 -25.50 -3.62 9.51
CA THR A 202 -25.39 -3.68 10.95
C THR A 202 -23.96 -3.32 11.39
N ARG A 203 -23.83 -2.86 12.65
CA ARG A 203 -22.51 -2.69 13.26
C ARG A 203 -21.68 -4.00 13.26
N GLN A 204 -22.33 -5.17 13.29
CA GLN A 204 -21.65 -6.45 13.24
C GLN A 204 -21.01 -6.70 11.86
N GLU A 205 -21.72 -6.41 10.78
CA GLU A 205 -21.19 -6.51 9.41
C GLU A 205 -20.02 -5.55 9.21
N VAL A 206 -20.17 -4.30 9.66
CA VAL A 206 -19.08 -3.31 9.60
C VAL A 206 -17.88 -3.75 10.44
N GLN A 207 -18.08 -4.30 11.65
CA GLN A 207 -16.99 -4.84 12.46
C GLN A 207 -16.30 -6.01 11.75
N ALA A 208 -17.06 -6.95 11.18
CA ALA A 208 -16.53 -8.09 10.42
C ALA A 208 -15.71 -7.65 9.19
N THR A 209 -16.13 -6.58 8.50
CA THR A 209 -15.39 -5.96 7.39
C THR A 209 -13.99 -5.52 7.82
N PHE A 210 -13.88 -4.82 8.95
CA PHE A 210 -12.59 -4.36 9.48
C PHE A 210 -11.76 -5.49 10.10
N ASP A 211 -12.38 -6.44 10.78
CA ASP A 211 -11.68 -7.61 11.31
C ASP A 211 -11.05 -8.43 10.18
N TRP A 212 -11.77 -8.60 9.07
CA TRP A 212 -11.23 -9.22 7.86
C TRP A 212 -10.05 -8.44 7.29
N ALA A 213 -10.13 -7.11 7.20
CA ALA A 213 -9.02 -6.28 6.72
C ALA A 213 -7.77 -6.43 7.60
N LEU A 214 -7.93 -6.49 8.92
CA LEU A 214 -6.84 -6.73 9.86
C LEU A 214 -6.25 -8.15 9.69
N GLN A 215 -7.10 -9.16 9.50
CA GLN A 215 -6.67 -10.54 9.25
C GLN A 215 -5.89 -10.68 7.93
N GLN A 216 -6.27 -9.91 6.91
CA GLN A 216 -5.58 -9.88 5.61
C GLN A 216 -4.35 -8.95 5.60
N HIS A 217 -3.94 -8.42 6.77
CA HIS A 217 -2.79 -7.53 6.90
C HIS A 217 -2.88 -6.29 6.00
N ALA A 218 -4.09 -5.72 5.88
CA ALA A 218 -4.32 -4.53 5.08
C ALA A 218 -3.36 -3.40 5.46
N SER A 219 -2.64 -2.91 4.45
CA SER A 219 -1.63 -1.87 4.55
C SER A 219 -2.22 -0.48 4.34
N THR A 220 -3.22 -0.38 3.45
CA THR A 220 -3.90 0.88 3.11
C THR A 220 -5.39 0.65 2.91
N LEU A 221 -6.20 1.64 3.30
CA LEU A 221 -7.64 1.69 3.05
C LEU A 221 -7.97 2.94 2.24
N ASN A 222 -8.78 2.79 1.20
CA ASN A 222 -9.44 3.88 0.51
C ASN A 222 -10.90 3.94 0.94
N LEU A 223 -11.22 4.89 1.83
CA LEU A 223 -12.57 5.16 2.31
C LEU A 223 -13.28 6.29 1.52
N LYS A 224 -12.77 6.65 0.34
CA LYS A 224 -13.31 7.68 -0.57
C LYS A 224 -13.48 9.08 0.03
N SER A 225 -12.75 9.40 1.10
CA SER A 225 -12.69 10.72 1.72
C SER A 225 -14.06 11.34 2.07
N ARG A 226 -15.01 10.52 2.54
CA ARG A 226 -16.32 10.97 3.02
C ARG A 226 -16.42 10.87 4.56
N PRO A 227 -17.32 11.63 5.20
CA PRO A 227 -17.60 11.46 6.63
C PRO A 227 -18.00 10.03 6.97
N ILE A 228 -17.52 9.55 8.11
CA ILE A 228 -17.88 8.24 8.66
C ILE A 228 -19.11 8.45 9.55
N PRO A 229 -20.20 7.67 9.39
CA PRO A 229 -21.33 7.69 10.31
C PRO A 229 -20.90 7.50 11.77
N GLU A 230 -21.52 8.23 12.70
CA GLU A 230 -21.18 8.19 14.12
C GLU A 230 -21.27 6.76 14.68
N GLU A 231 -22.26 5.99 14.24
CA GLU A 231 -22.44 4.60 14.66
C GLU A 231 -21.36 3.62 14.19
N TYR A 232 -20.52 3.99 13.22
CA TYR A 232 -19.39 3.15 12.80
C TYR A 232 -18.06 3.71 13.26
N ARG A 233 -18.04 4.93 13.82
CA ARG A 233 -16.83 5.70 14.06
C ARG A 233 -15.83 4.96 14.94
N ASP A 234 -16.30 4.35 16.03
CA ASP A 234 -15.46 3.64 16.98
C ASP A 234 -14.81 2.38 16.37
N ILE A 235 -15.50 1.71 15.43
CA ILE A 235 -14.96 0.56 14.69
C ILE A 235 -13.80 1.01 13.81
N VAL A 236 -14.01 2.09 13.03
CA VAL A 236 -12.98 2.62 12.13
C VAL A 236 -11.77 3.13 12.91
N ASP A 237 -12.00 3.91 13.98
CA ASP A 237 -10.90 4.45 14.79
C ASP A 237 -10.05 3.35 15.44
N ARG A 238 -10.67 2.26 15.94
CA ARG A 238 -9.93 1.10 16.44
C ARG A 238 -9.11 0.41 15.36
N ALA A 239 -9.68 0.22 14.17
CA ALA A 239 -8.98 -0.43 13.07
C ALA A 239 -7.81 0.43 12.56
N LEU A 240 -7.98 1.75 12.44
CA LEU A 240 -6.93 2.68 12.00
C LEU A 240 -5.72 2.76 12.95
N LEU A 241 -5.86 2.32 14.20
CA LEU A 241 -4.72 2.15 15.11
C LEU A 241 -3.84 0.93 14.77
N ARG A 242 -4.33 0.03 13.90
CA ARG A 242 -3.71 -1.26 13.58
C ARG A 242 -3.40 -1.43 12.09
N ILE A 243 -4.22 -0.90 11.19
CA ILE A 243 -3.99 -0.98 9.74
C ILE A 243 -2.60 -0.46 9.36
N GLY A 244 -1.93 -1.16 8.45
CA GLY A 244 -0.57 -0.81 8.04
C GLY A 244 0.44 -1.00 9.15
N TYR A 245 1.39 -0.07 9.25
CA TYR A 245 2.44 -0.05 10.26
C TYR A 245 2.18 1.04 11.30
N ARG A 246 2.61 0.78 12.53
CA ARG A 246 2.55 1.76 13.63
C ARG A 246 3.78 1.62 14.51
N PHE A 247 4.83 2.36 14.16
CA PHE A 247 6.10 2.29 14.87
C PHE A 247 6.11 3.13 16.15
N ARG A 248 6.67 2.56 17.21
CA ARG A 248 7.07 3.27 18.43
C ARG A 248 8.38 2.73 18.95
N VAL A 249 9.16 3.60 19.58
CA VAL A 249 10.17 3.16 20.53
C VAL A 249 9.41 2.70 21.78
N SER A 250 9.77 1.56 22.37
CA SER A 250 9.16 1.02 23.58
C SER A 250 10.09 1.09 24.79
N GLN A 251 11.40 1.10 24.56
CA GLN A 251 12.43 1.22 25.58
C GLN A 251 13.70 1.81 24.96
N LEU A 252 14.43 2.58 25.77
CA LEU A 252 15.78 3.05 25.48
C LEU A 252 16.69 2.68 26.65
N GLN A 253 17.87 2.16 26.32
CA GLN A 253 18.95 1.92 27.27
C GLN A 253 20.20 2.62 26.74
N LEU A 254 20.73 3.52 27.57
CA LEU A 254 21.93 4.30 27.30
C LEU A 254 22.52 4.81 28.62
N GLU A 255 23.79 5.17 28.59
CA GLU A 255 24.43 5.88 29.70
C GLU A 255 23.86 7.30 29.82
N SER A 256 23.39 7.66 31.01
CA SER A 256 22.76 8.97 31.24
C SER A 256 23.77 10.12 31.34
N SER A 257 25.08 9.81 31.44
CA SER A 257 26.18 10.76 31.47
C SER A 257 27.37 10.20 30.71
N VAL A 258 27.77 10.86 29.63
CA VAL A 258 28.90 10.45 28.79
C VAL A 258 29.90 11.63 28.68
N PRO A 259 31.20 11.41 28.95
CA PRO A 259 32.22 12.44 28.73
C PRO A 259 32.28 12.92 27.27
N PRO A 260 32.59 14.20 27.02
CA PRO A 260 32.82 14.70 25.67
C PRO A 260 33.85 13.87 24.90
N GLY A 261 33.61 13.65 23.60
CA GLY A 261 34.52 12.87 22.74
C GLY A 261 34.36 11.35 22.86
N LEU A 262 33.70 10.85 23.91
CA LEU A 262 33.40 9.42 24.02
C LEU A 262 32.10 9.06 23.27
N PRO A 263 32.04 7.87 22.66
CA PRO A 263 30.84 7.41 21.96
C PRO A 263 29.67 7.19 22.92
N LEU A 264 28.46 7.56 22.49
CA LEU A 264 27.20 7.20 23.14
C LEU A 264 26.61 5.98 22.44
N THR A 265 26.65 4.83 23.11
CA THR A 265 25.94 3.61 22.68
C THR A 265 24.48 3.67 23.14
N VAL A 266 23.57 3.35 22.23
CA VAL A 266 22.13 3.32 22.48
C VAL A 266 21.57 1.98 22.03
N ASP A 267 20.87 1.33 22.94
CA ASP A 267 20.04 0.15 22.68
C ASP A 267 18.58 0.59 22.69
N ALA A 268 17.91 0.49 21.54
CA ALA A 268 16.52 0.86 21.35
C ALA A 268 15.66 -0.36 21.05
N THR A 269 14.66 -0.60 21.90
CA THR A 269 13.58 -1.54 21.57
C THR A 269 12.50 -0.80 20.80
N TRP A 270 12.22 -1.25 19.59
CA TRP A 270 11.15 -0.78 18.73
C TRP A 270 9.97 -1.74 18.73
N HIS A 271 8.79 -1.22 18.41
CA HIS A 271 7.60 -2.03 18.17
C HIS A 271 6.87 -1.55 16.93
N ASN A 272 6.43 -2.47 16.10
CA ASN A 272 5.38 -2.24 15.11
C ASN A 272 4.06 -2.75 15.69
N ASP A 273 3.22 -1.83 16.16
CA ASP A 273 1.88 -2.16 16.69
C ASP A 273 0.85 -2.42 15.57
N GLY A 274 1.22 -2.25 14.30
CA GLY A 274 0.35 -2.44 13.16
C GLY A 274 0.05 -3.91 12.82
N VAL A 275 -0.52 -4.16 11.63
CA VAL A 275 -0.71 -5.49 11.04
C VAL A 275 0.16 -5.73 9.82
N ALA A 276 0.91 -4.74 9.33
CA ALA A 276 1.81 -4.87 8.19
C ALA A 276 3.12 -4.11 8.43
N PRO A 277 4.22 -4.47 7.74
CA PRO A 277 5.43 -3.65 7.71
C PRO A 277 5.23 -2.40 6.83
N VAL A 278 6.24 -1.54 6.79
CA VAL A 278 6.36 -0.53 5.73
C VAL A 278 7.07 -1.13 4.52
N TYR A 279 6.71 -0.70 3.30
CA TYR A 279 7.30 -1.24 2.07
C TYR A 279 8.28 -0.28 1.37
N LEU A 280 8.31 0.97 1.81
CA LEU A 280 9.24 1.98 1.31
C LEU A 280 10.52 2.01 2.18
N PRO A 281 11.69 2.30 1.59
CA PRO A 281 12.98 2.20 2.26
C PRO A 281 13.26 3.43 3.13
N TYR A 282 12.46 3.60 4.18
CA TYR A 282 12.69 4.66 5.16
C TYR A 282 13.83 4.31 6.11
N GLN A 283 14.56 5.33 6.55
CA GLN A 283 15.73 5.22 7.42
C GLN A 283 15.40 5.64 8.84
N VAL A 284 15.95 4.93 9.82
CA VAL A 284 15.93 5.36 11.23
C VAL A 284 17.09 6.32 11.46
N GLN A 285 16.77 7.57 11.81
CA GLN A 285 17.75 8.60 12.07
C GLN A 285 17.63 9.10 13.50
N TRP A 286 18.75 9.13 14.20
CA TRP A 286 18.90 9.64 15.55
C TRP A 286 19.74 10.90 15.54
N ARG A 287 19.42 11.84 16.43
CA ARG A 287 20.23 13.05 16.63
C ARG A 287 20.31 13.44 18.10
N VAL A 288 21.44 14.03 18.47
CA VAL A 288 21.63 14.67 19.77
C VAL A 288 21.49 16.17 19.58
N VAL A 289 20.61 16.80 20.36
CA VAL A 289 20.37 18.24 20.31
C VAL A 289 20.69 18.88 21.66
N ASN A 290 21.27 20.08 21.63
CA ASN A 290 21.51 20.86 22.84
C ASN A 290 20.24 21.65 23.26
N ALA A 291 20.33 22.40 24.36
CA ALA A 291 19.22 23.21 24.86
C ALA A 291 18.79 24.36 23.91
N LEU A 292 19.63 24.73 22.93
CA LEU A 292 19.32 25.72 21.90
C LEU A 292 18.67 25.10 20.65
N GLY A 293 18.49 23.77 20.63
CA GLY A 293 17.98 23.03 19.48
C GLY A 293 19.03 22.76 18.39
N GLU A 294 20.31 23.06 18.64
CA GLU A 294 21.38 22.80 17.69
C GLU A 294 21.73 21.31 17.69
N VAL A 295 21.85 20.73 16.50
CA VAL A 295 22.23 19.32 16.35
C VAL A 295 23.74 19.16 16.48
N VAL A 296 24.17 18.41 17.49
CA VAL A 296 25.60 18.20 17.78
C VAL A 296 26.13 16.84 17.35
N ALA A 297 25.24 15.86 17.15
CA ALA A 297 25.58 14.56 16.59
C ALA A 297 24.38 13.96 15.83
N ARG A 298 24.64 13.14 14.81
CA ARG A 298 23.62 12.41 14.04
C ARG A 298 24.08 10.99 13.75
N LYS A 299 23.13 10.06 13.65
CA LYS A 299 23.35 8.69 13.20
C LYS A 299 22.16 8.20 12.40
N THR A 300 22.41 7.75 11.18
CA THR A 300 21.50 6.84 10.48
C THR A 300 21.86 5.41 10.86
N THR A 301 20.90 4.61 11.30
CA THR A 301 21.13 3.20 11.63
C THR A 301 21.21 2.36 10.35
N GLN A 302 21.60 1.09 10.49
CA GLN A 302 21.60 0.13 9.38
C GLN A 302 20.29 -0.69 9.32
N ASP A 303 19.29 -0.34 10.14
CA ASP A 303 18.03 -1.09 10.23
C ASP A 303 17.25 -1.01 8.92
N ASP A 304 16.82 -2.16 8.40
CA ASP A 304 15.83 -2.23 7.34
C ASP A 304 14.43 -2.41 7.96
N ILE A 305 13.76 -1.28 8.23
CA ILE A 305 12.44 -1.31 8.90
C ILE A 305 11.33 -1.91 8.02
N ARG A 306 11.61 -2.26 6.76
CA ARG A 306 10.70 -3.06 5.92
C ARG A 306 10.60 -4.50 6.40
N GLN A 307 11.60 -4.96 7.16
CA GLN A 307 11.60 -6.29 7.79
C GLN A 307 10.92 -6.27 9.17
N TRP A 308 10.52 -5.09 9.67
CA TRP A 308 9.82 -4.96 10.94
C TRP A 308 8.32 -5.28 10.79
N LEU A 309 8.02 -6.57 10.66
CA LEU A 309 6.67 -7.14 10.79
C LEU A 309 5.99 -6.73 12.12
N PRO A 310 4.69 -7.01 12.33
CA PRO A 310 4.07 -6.76 13.63
C PRO A 310 4.82 -7.45 14.78
N GLY A 311 5.26 -6.67 15.77
CA GLY A 311 6.07 -7.19 16.89
C GLY A 311 7.18 -6.26 17.36
N SER A 312 8.14 -6.83 18.10
CA SER A 312 9.24 -6.11 18.74
C SER A 312 10.57 -6.32 18.02
N TYR A 313 11.38 -5.26 17.94
CA TYR A 313 12.68 -5.25 17.26
C TYR A 313 13.73 -4.57 18.12
N GLN A 314 14.98 -5.02 17.99
CA GLN A 314 16.13 -4.39 18.65
C GLN A 314 16.95 -3.63 17.62
N SER A 315 17.35 -2.41 17.97
CA SER A 315 18.23 -1.55 17.17
C SER A 315 19.33 -1.04 18.10
N GLN A 316 20.56 -1.48 17.85
CA GLN A 316 21.74 -0.98 18.56
C GLN A 316 22.57 -0.10 17.64
N PHE A 317 22.99 1.06 18.14
CA PHE A 317 23.85 1.96 17.39
C PHE A 317 24.71 2.82 18.31
N THR A 318 25.75 3.41 17.73
CA THR A 318 26.66 4.31 18.43
C THR A 318 26.66 5.67 17.75
N LEU A 319 26.52 6.73 18.56
CA LEU A 319 26.68 8.13 18.18
C LEU A 319 28.09 8.59 18.58
N ALA A 320 28.84 9.13 17.61
CA ALA A 320 30.11 9.80 17.91
C ALA A 320 29.80 11.21 18.43
N LEU A 321 30.17 11.47 19.70
CA LEU A 321 30.00 12.78 20.32
C LEU A 321 31.25 13.64 20.10
N PRO A 322 31.14 14.95 19.77
CA PRO A 322 32.29 15.83 19.66
C PRO A 322 33.05 15.96 20.98
N ALA A 323 34.39 16.04 20.92
CA ALA A 323 35.22 16.34 22.10
C ALA A 323 35.03 17.78 22.62
N THR A 324 34.48 18.66 21.79
CA THR A 324 34.22 20.08 22.10
C THR A 324 32.88 20.32 22.79
N LEU A 325 32.12 19.26 23.11
CA LEU A 325 30.83 19.41 23.79
C LEU A 325 31.01 20.05 25.16
N THR A 326 30.20 21.06 25.45
CA THR A 326 30.10 21.64 26.79
C THR A 326 29.28 20.72 27.69
N SER A 327 29.64 20.66 28.97
CA SER A 327 28.85 19.93 29.97
C SER A 327 27.45 20.52 30.06
N GLY A 328 26.43 19.67 29.99
CA GLY A 328 25.05 20.11 30.00
C GLY A 328 24.08 18.98 29.71
N LYS A 329 22.78 19.33 29.65
CA LYS A 329 21.73 18.41 29.23
C LYS A 329 21.55 18.49 27.72
N TYR A 330 21.44 17.33 27.11
CA TYR A 330 21.14 17.15 25.69
C TYR A 330 19.91 16.26 25.55
N GLN A 331 19.23 16.36 24.42
CA GLN A 331 18.11 15.49 24.09
C GLN A 331 18.51 14.53 22.98
N LEU A 332 18.07 13.28 23.09
CA LEU A 332 18.18 12.29 22.03
C LEU A 332 16.83 12.24 21.30
N GLU A 333 16.85 12.54 20.01
CA GLU A 333 15.66 12.57 19.17
C GLU A 333 15.77 11.53 18.06
N VAL A 334 14.63 11.06 17.57
CA VAL A 334 14.54 10.06 16.50
C VAL A 334 13.48 10.42 15.46
N ALA A 335 13.78 10.11 14.20
CA ALA A 335 12.86 10.24 13.08
C ALA A 335 12.99 9.04 12.13
N LEU A 336 11.87 8.69 11.48
CA LEU A 336 11.84 7.79 10.34
C LEU A 336 11.74 8.64 9.07
N THR A 337 12.77 8.60 8.25
CA THR A 337 13.02 9.58 7.18
C THR A 337 13.13 8.93 5.81
N ASN A 338 12.96 9.71 4.73
CA ASN A 338 13.42 9.28 3.41
C ASN A 338 14.96 9.39 3.30
N ASP A 339 15.48 9.03 2.13
CA ASP A 339 16.90 9.16 1.77
C ASP A 339 17.44 10.60 1.85
N GLN A 340 16.57 11.60 1.73
CA GLN A 340 16.90 13.02 1.90
C GLN A 340 16.87 13.50 3.36
N GLY A 341 16.61 12.61 4.33
CA GLY A 341 16.51 12.97 5.75
C GLY A 341 15.22 13.73 6.13
N THR A 342 14.25 13.81 5.23
CA THR A 342 12.94 14.40 5.51
C THR A 342 12.10 13.41 6.32
N PRO A 343 11.52 13.79 7.48
CA PRO A 343 10.62 12.92 8.23
C PRO A 343 9.40 12.49 7.41
N ARG A 344 9.09 11.19 7.41
CA ARG A 344 7.99 10.61 6.60
C ARG A 344 6.96 9.87 7.43
N ILE A 345 7.38 9.28 8.55
CA ILE A 345 6.49 8.53 9.43
C ILE A 345 6.41 9.21 10.79
N ARG A 346 5.17 9.43 11.25
CA ARG A 346 4.91 9.88 12.63
C ARG A 346 4.94 8.68 13.56
N LEU A 347 5.79 8.74 14.58
CA LEU A 347 5.86 7.70 15.60
C LEU A 347 4.62 7.75 16.51
N ALA A 348 4.14 6.58 16.92
CA ALA A 348 3.06 6.47 17.87
C ALA A 348 3.49 7.01 19.24
N LYS A 349 2.70 7.95 19.79
CA LYS A 349 2.95 8.51 21.11
C LYS A 349 2.63 7.49 22.21
N ARG A 350 3.55 7.32 23.16
CA ARG A 350 3.25 6.91 24.54
C ARG A 350 3.67 8.06 25.46
N ARG A 351 2.92 8.30 26.54
CA ARG A 351 3.41 9.11 27.66
C ARG A 351 4.54 8.33 28.32
N TRP A 352 5.79 8.74 28.11
CA TRP A 352 6.94 8.17 28.79
C TRP A 352 6.99 8.71 30.23
N LYS A 353 7.08 7.81 31.22
CA LYS A 353 7.69 8.13 32.51
C LYS A 353 9.09 7.50 32.50
N CYS A 354 10.07 8.19 31.92
CA CYS A 354 11.47 7.82 32.09
C CYS A 354 12.05 8.62 33.27
N ARG A 355 12.80 7.95 34.15
CA ARG A 355 13.79 8.61 35.02
C ARG A 355 14.92 9.09 34.10
N GLY A 356 14.82 10.34 33.64
CA GLY A 356 15.72 10.93 32.64
C GLY A 356 14.90 11.47 31.46
N MET A 357 14.84 12.79 31.34
CA MET A 357 13.96 13.54 30.43
C MET A 357 14.16 13.16 28.95
N VAL A 358 13.06 12.87 28.25
CA VAL A 358 12.95 12.94 26.78
C VAL A 358 11.73 13.82 26.50
N SER A 359 11.94 15.00 25.92
CA SER A 359 10.86 15.89 25.47
C SER A 359 10.58 15.67 23.99
N ASP A 360 9.29 15.44 23.74
CA ASP A 360 8.48 15.86 22.60
C ASP A 360 8.94 15.54 21.17
N GLY A 361 8.30 14.50 20.62
CA GLY A 361 8.19 14.33 19.17
C GLY A 361 7.40 15.49 18.55
N PHE A 362 8.03 16.18 17.59
CA PHE A 362 7.43 17.27 16.84
C PHE A 362 6.32 16.79 15.88
N ILE A 363 5.35 17.68 15.66
CA ILE A 363 4.06 17.53 14.96
C ILE A 363 4.21 17.41 13.45
#